data_AF-A0A1R1CMV8-F1
#
_entry.id   AF-A0A1R1CMV8-F1
#
_cell.length_a   1.000
_cell.length_b   1.000
_cell.length_c   1.000
_cell.angle_alpha   90.00
_cell.angle_beta   90.00
_cell.angle_gamma   90.00
#
_symmetry.space_group_name_H-M   'P 1'
#
loop_
_entity.id
_entity.type
_entity.pdbx_description
1 polymer ?
#
loop_
_entity_poly.entity_id
_entity_poly.type
_entity_poly.pdbx_seq_one_letter_code
_entity_poly.pdbx_strand_id
1 'polypeptide(L)'
;MKKPFYMQMWLWLVIVCFGTGFIMSRTTSTTSTDAAPLYLLTLLTLVSITIFMNIKMNRRRLDKSMGIHARVKGTHIYGLPVQNGTLVELTVENGFVMFKAPNFSAKIDRHKIRVASAMTQSDFAKQEKSVIGRAVVGGLLVGPMGAVVGGMSGIGTKDKKGGFLVINYKNEVGELAAVVVNVFVISSAMQVAQQINRTANVGTINL
;
A
#
# COMPACT_ATOMS: atom_id res chain seq x y z
N MET A 1 -24.27 -2.91 9.08
CA MET A 1 -24.74 -3.14 7.70
C MET A 1 -24.12 -2.11 6.76
N LYS A 2 -23.42 -2.53 5.70
CA LYS A 2 -22.86 -1.63 4.68
C LYS A 2 -24.01 -1.15 3.78
N LYS A 3 -24.20 0.17 3.64
CA LYS A 3 -25.24 0.72 2.76
C LYS A 3 -24.99 0.25 1.32
N PRO A 4 -26.03 -0.17 0.58
CA PRO A 4 -25.85 -0.75 -0.74
C PRO A 4 -25.38 0.32 -1.74
N PHE A 5 -24.45 -0.10 -2.61
CA PHE A 5 -23.66 0.73 -3.52
C PHE A 5 -24.47 1.68 -4.42
N TYR A 6 -25.69 1.30 -4.83
CA TYR A 6 -26.56 2.14 -5.65
C TYR A 6 -26.98 3.44 -4.94
N MET A 7 -27.07 3.40 -3.61
CA MET A 7 -27.53 4.52 -2.79
C MET A 7 -26.47 5.63 -2.67
N GLN A 8 -25.18 5.26 -2.74
CA GLN A 8 -24.08 6.23 -2.75
C GLN A 8 -23.84 6.81 -4.15
N MET A 9 -24.08 6.00 -5.19
CA MET A 9 -24.03 6.46 -6.58
C MET A 9 -25.15 7.47 -6.87
N TRP A 10 -26.35 7.25 -6.33
CA TRP A 10 -27.48 8.17 -6.43
C TRP A 10 -27.20 9.52 -5.77
N LEU A 11 -26.57 9.52 -4.59
CA LEU A 11 -26.20 10.75 -3.89
C LEU A 11 -25.22 11.62 -4.71
N TRP A 12 -24.22 11.00 -5.35
CA TRP A 12 -23.29 11.72 -6.23
C TRP A 12 -23.97 12.25 -7.49
N LEU A 13 -24.94 11.51 -8.05
CA LEU A 13 -25.73 11.95 -9.20
C LEU A 13 -26.57 13.18 -8.86
N VAL A 14 -27.20 13.19 -7.68
CA VAL A 14 -27.95 14.34 -7.16
C VAL A 14 -27.03 15.56 -6.97
N ILE A 15 -25.86 15.39 -6.35
CA ILE A 15 -24.90 16.48 -6.13
C ILE A 15 -24.40 17.07 -7.47
N VAL A 16 -24.14 16.21 -8.46
CA VAL A 16 -23.74 16.65 -9.80
C VAL A 16 -24.86 17.44 -10.49
N CYS A 17 -26.11 16.96 -10.42
CA CYS A 17 -27.26 17.68 -10.99
C CYS A 17 -27.47 19.07 -10.33
N PHE A 18 -27.32 19.16 -9.01
CA PHE A 18 -27.40 20.45 -8.31
C PHE A 18 -26.23 21.38 -8.66
N GLY A 19 -25.02 20.84 -8.78
CA GLY A 19 -23.83 21.62 -9.16
C GLY A 19 -23.95 22.19 -10.58
N THR A 20 -24.41 21.39 -11.54
CA THR A 20 -24.63 21.86 -12.91
C THR A 20 -25.78 22.86 -13.00
N GLY A 21 -26.85 22.67 -12.23
CA GLY A 21 -27.99 23.61 -12.18
C GLY A 21 -27.61 24.97 -11.59
N PHE A 22 -26.76 25.00 -10.56
CA PHE A 22 -26.29 26.25 -9.95
C PHE A 22 -25.36 27.05 -10.87
N ILE A 23 -24.48 26.38 -11.61
CA ILE A 23 -23.64 27.02 -12.63
C ILE A 23 -24.52 27.61 -13.74
N MET A 24 -25.55 26.89 -14.17
CA MET A 24 -26.52 27.34 -15.17
C MET A 24 -27.30 28.59 -14.72
N SER A 25 -27.61 28.71 -13.42
CA SER A 25 -28.26 29.91 -12.86
C SER A 25 -27.35 31.16 -12.84
N ARG A 26 -26.04 31.00 -12.97
CA ARG A 26 -25.06 32.10 -12.92
C ARG A 26 -24.54 32.52 -14.30
N THR A 27 -24.78 31.72 -15.35
CA THR A 27 -24.24 31.95 -16.71
C THR A 27 -25.27 32.39 -17.75
N THR A 28 -26.52 32.65 -17.35
CA THR A 28 -27.61 33.11 -18.23
C THR A 28 -27.43 34.50 -18.84
N SER A 29 -26.31 35.20 -18.59
CA SER A 29 -26.04 36.52 -19.18
C SER A 29 -25.11 36.53 -20.40
N THR A 30 -24.58 35.38 -20.86
CA THR A 30 -23.74 35.33 -22.07
C THR A 30 -24.37 34.47 -23.15
N THR A 31 -25.18 35.11 -23.99
CA THR A 31 -25.56 34.60 -25.31
C THR A 31 -24.33 34.63 -26.22
N SER A 32 -23.60 33.53 -26.32
CA SER A 32 -22.82 33.25 -27.52
C SER A 32 -22.70 31.75 -27.73
N THR A 33 -22.89 31.36 -28.99
CA THR A 33 -22.81 30.02 -29.58
C THR A 33 -21.50 29.27 -29.30
N ASP A 34 -20.55 29.88 -28.60
CA ASP A 34 -19.20 29.36 -28.34
C ASP A 34 -19.07 28.64 -26.99
N ALA A 35 -20.09 28.70 -26.12
CA ALA A 35 -20.06 28.02 -24.81
C ALA A 35 -20.42 26.52 -24.88
N ALA A 36 -21.18 26.10 -25.90
CA ALA A 36 -21.60 24.71 -26.11
C ALA A 36 -20.43 23.68 -26.15
N PRO A 37 -19.31 23.92 -26.86
CA PRO A 37 -18.19 22.97 -26.89
C PRO A 37 -17.50 22.78 -25.52
N LEU A 38 -17.48 23.81 -24.67
CA LEU A 38 -16.88 23.72 -23.33
C LEU A 38 -17.71 22.81 -22.40
N TYR A 39 -19.05 22.86 -22.50
CA TYR A 39 -19.93 21.97 -21.71
C TYR A 39 -19.81 20.50 -22.12
N LEU A 40 -19.59 20.23 -23.41
CA LEU A 40 -19.42 18.87 -23.91
C LEU A 40 -18.10 18.25 -23.40
N LEU A 41 -17.06 19.08 -23.27
CA LEU A 41 -15.75 18.67 -22.75
C LEU A 41 -15.79 18.38 -21.25
N THR A 42 -16.54 19.15 -20.45
CA THR A 42 -16.72 18.87 -19.02
C THR A 42 -17.51 17.58 -18.78
N LEU A 43 -18.55 17.29 -19.58
CA LEU A 43 -19.28 16.03 -19.51
C LEU A 43 -18.39 14.81 -19.84
N LEU A 44 -17.56 14.89 -20.87
CA LEU A 44 -16.62 13.82 -21.25
C LEU A 44 -15.60 13.52 -20.14
N THR A 45 -15.09 14.55 -19.46
CA THR A 45 -14.14 14.34 -18.34
C THR A 45 -14.81 13.69 -17.14
N LEU A 46 -16.05 14.05 -16.80
CA LEU A 46 -16.79 13.38 -15.71
C LEU A 46 -17.10 11.91 -16.02
N VAL A 47 -17.50 11.61 -17.26
CA VAL A 47 -17.74 10.23 -17.71
C VAL A 47 -16.45 9.40 -17.64
N SER A 48 -15.32 9.92 -18.11
CA SER A 48 -14.04 9.21 -18.02
C SER A 48 -13.58 8.97 -16.58
N ILE A 49 -13.78 9.94 -15.68
CA ILE A 49 -13.48 9.81 -14.24
C ILE A 49 -14.35 8.71 -13.60
N THR A 50 -15.65 8.68 -13.89
CA THR A 50 -16.56 7.67 -13.30
C THR A 50 -16.25 6.26 -13.80
N ILE A 51 -15.95 6.09 -15.10
CA ILE A 51 -15.48 4.81 -15.67
C ILE A 51 -14.16 4.39 -15.02
N PHE A 52 -13.19 5.30 -14.90
CA PHE A 52 -11.90 5.02 -14.28
C PHE A 52 -12.04 4.61 -12.81
N MET A 53 -12.89 5.33 -12.05
CA MET A 53 -13.22 4.97 -10.67
C MET A 53 -13.89 3.61 -10.58
N ASN A 54 -14.81 3.29 -11.50
CA ASN A 54 -15.49 2.00 -11.54
C ASN A 54 -14.51 0.83 -11.82
N ILE A 55 -13.63 0.97 -12.81
CA ILE A 55 -12.60 -0.04 -13.13
C ILE A 55 -11.67 -0.28 -11.94
N LYS A 56 -11.16 0.79 -11.32
CA LYS A 56 -10.27 0.72 -10.15
C LYS A 56 -10.97 0.10 -8.95
N MET A 57 -12.24 0.43 -8.74
CA MET A 57 -13.05 -0.11 -7.64
C MET A 57 -13.43 -1.57 -7.86
N ASN A 58 -13.67 -1.99 -9.11
CA ASN A 58 -13.98 -3.37 -9.46
C ASN A 58 -12.77 -4.30 -9.23
N ARG A 59 -11.55 -3.86 -9.56
CA ARG A 59 -10.32 -4.62 -9.20
C ARG A 59 -10.19 -4.83 -7.69
N ARG A 60 -10.50 -3.82 -6.88
CA ARG A 60 -10.50 -3.95 -5.40
C ARG A 60 -11.58 -4.90 -4.88
N ARG A 61 -12.69 -5.06 -5.61
CA ARG A 61 -13.72 -6.06 -5.27
C ARG A 61 -13.23 -7.46 -5.63
N LEU A 62 -12.57 -7.62 -6.77
CA LEU A 62 -11.97 -8.89 -7.20
C LEU A 62 -10.88 -9.38 -6.23
N ASP A 63 -9.98 -8.48 -5.80
CA ASP A 63 -8.97 -8.81 -4.78
C ASP A 63 -9.64 -9.24 -3.46
N LYS A 64 -10.68 -8.52 -3.02
CA LYS A 64 -11.44 -8.88 -1.81
C LYS A 64 -12.22 -10.19 -1.95
N SER A 65 -12.75 -10.51 -3.13
CA SER A 65 -13.43 -11.78 -3.38
C SER A 65 -12.46 -12.96 -3.45
N MET A 66 -11.19 -12.73 -3.81
CA MET A 66 -10.12 -13.73 -3.73
C MET A 66 -9.47 -13.82 -2.33
N GLY A 67 -9.98 -13.08 -1.33
CA GLY A 67 -9.43 -13.08 0.03
C GLY A 67 -8.15 -12.27 0.20
N ILE A 68 -7.77 -11.47 -0.80
CA ILE A 68 -6.61 -10.57 -0.77
C ILE A 68 -7.02 -9.26 -0.08
N HIS A 69 -6.39 -8.98 1.06
CA HIS A 69 -6.67 -7.78 1.85
C HIS A 69 -5.75 -6.61 1.51
N ALA A 70 -4.50 -6.91 1.18
CA ALA A 70 -3.53 -5.90 0.83
C ALA A 70 -2.49 -6.44 -0.15
N ARG A 71 -2.01 -5.58 -1.04
CA ARG A 71 -1.01 -5.91 -2.07
C ARG A 71 -0.04 -4.74 -2.20
N VAL A 72 1.26 -5.06 -2.24
CA VAL A 72 2.31 -4.06 -2.50
C VAL A 72 3.39 -4.67 -3.37
N LYS A 73 3.93 -3.88 -4.29
CA LYS A 73 5.08 -4.25 -5.10
C LYS A 73 6.29 -3.46 -4.63
N GLY A 74 7.44 -4.12 -4.58
CA GLY A 74 8.68 -3.51 -4.17
C GLY A 74 9.88 -4.32 -4.59
N THR A 75 11.07 -3.77 -4.40
CA THR A 75 12.33 -4.39 -4.75
C THR A 75 12.88 -5.16 -3.56
N HIS A 76 13.19 -6.44 -3.74
CA HIS A 76 13.83 -7.25 -2.72
C HIS A 76 15.20 -6.69 -2.35
N ILE A 77 15.49 -6.68 -1.04
CA ILE A 77 16.79 -6.35 -0.50
C ILE A 77 17.38 -7.52 0.28
N TYR A 78 16.59 -8.14 1.16
CA TYR A 78 17.08 -9.15 2.09
C TYR A 78 16.00 -10.17 2.50
N GLY A 79 16.42 -11.37 2.89
CA GLY A 79 15.57 -12.36 3.57
C GLY A 79 14.82 -13.35 2.69
N LEU A 80 15.02 -13.32 1.38
CA LEU A 80 14.46 -14.29 0.43
C LEU A 80 15.61 -14.81 -0.44
N PRO A 81 15.55 -16.08 -0.90
CA PRO A 81 16.55 -16.66 -1.79
C PRO A 81 16.39 -16.15 -3.24
N VAL A 82 16.36 -14.83 -3.40
CA VAL A 82 16.30 -14.12 -4.68
C VAL A 82 17.39 -13.06 -4.71
N GLN A 83 17.79 -12.64 -5.92
CA GLN A 83 18.82 -11.62 -6.07
C GLN A 83 18.31 -10.26 -5.55
N ASN A 84 19.16 -9.55 -4.80
CA ASN A 84 18.90 -8.17 -4.39
C ASN A 84 18.64 -7.30 -5.64
N GLY A 85 17.58 -6.51 -5.63
CA GLY A 85 17.13 -5.78 -6.83
C GLY A 85 15.97 -6.42 -7.59
N THR A 86 15.57 -7.65 -7.25
CA THR A 86 14.44 -8.33 -7.91
C THR A 86 13.11 -7.71 -7.51
N LEU A 87 12.19 -7.50 -8.46
CA LEU A 87 10.83 -7.05 -8.16
C LEU A 87 10.04 -8.18 -7.48
N VAL A 88 9.55 -7.90 -6.28
CA VAL A 88 8.72 -8.82 -5.48
C VAL A 88 7.36 -8.19 -5.23
N GLU A 89 6.32 -8.97 -5.51
CA GLU A 89 4.95 -8.66 -5.17
C GLU A 89 4.55 -9.38 -3.88
N LEU A 90 4.05 -8.60 -2.94
CA LEU A 90 3.72 -9.03 -1.60
C LEU A 90 2.20 -8.95 -1.45
N THR A 91 1.57 -10.08 -1.19
CA THR A 91 0.11 -10.24 -1.13
C THR A 91 -0.28 -10.78 0.24
N VAL A 92 -1.13 -10.05 0.95
CA VAL A 92 -1.66 -10.45 2.25
C VAL A 92 -3.02 -11.08 2.04
N GLU A 93 -3.12 -12.36 2.36
CA GLU A 93 -4.36 -13.13 2.37
C GLU A 93 -4.77 -13.47 3.81
N ASN A 94 -6.01 -13.95 4.01
CA ASN A 94 -6.59 -14.22 5.33
C ASN A 94 -5.71 -15.07 6.27
N GLY A 95 -4.92 -16.01 5.73
CA GLY A 95 -4.12 -16.97 6.52
C GLY A 95 -2.61 -16.86 6.36
N PHE A 96 -2.11 -16.19 5.32
CA PHE A 96 -0.70 -16.18 4.97
C PHE A 96 -0.33 -14.95 4.17
N VAL A 97 0.97 -14.66 4.13
CA VAL A 97 1.57 -13.64 3.28
C VAL A 97 2.34 -14.33 2.16
N MET A 98 2.01 -14.00 0.92
CA MET A 98 2.65 -14.54 -0.27
C MET A 98 3.62 -13.53 -0.86
N PHE A 99 4.83 -13.98 -1.17
CA PHE A 99 5.86 -13.23 -1.88
C PHE A 99 6.01 -13.87 -3.26
N LYS A 100 5.71 -13.13 -4.32
CA LYS A 100 5.90 -13.56 -5.71
C LYS A 100 7.02 -12.76 -6.36
N ALA A 101 8.00 -13.46 -6.89
CA ALA A 101 9.05 -12.96 -7.76
C ALA A 101 9.03 -13.77 -9.08
N PRO A 102 9.71 -13.32 -10.16
CA PRO A 102 9.64 -13.99 -11.46
C PRO A 102 9.89 -15.50 -11.43
N ASN A 103 10.87 -15.96 -10.64
CA ASN A 103 11.27 -17.38 -10.54
C ASN A 103 11.15 -17.94 -9.12
N PHE A 104 10.40 -17.25 -8.24
CA PHE A 104 10.32 -17.65 -6.84
C PHE A 104 8.99 -17.26 -6.23
N SER A 105 8.36 -18.19 -5.52
CA SER A 105 7.18 -17.91 -4.71
C SER A 105 7.37 -18.46 -3.31
N ALA A 106 7.32 -17.59 -2.31
CA ALA A 106 7.29 -17.99 -0.90
C ALA A 106 5.93 -17.70 -0.29
N LYS A 107 5.53 -18.59 0.62
CA LYS A 107 4.34 -18.46 1.45
C LYS A 107 4.76 -18.51 2.91
N ILE A 108 4.38 -17.49 3.67
CA ILE A 108 4.65 -17.43 5.11
C ILE A 108 3.30 -17.41 5.83
N ASP A 109 3.04 -18.44 6.63
CA ASP A 109 1.82 -18.51 7.43
C ASP A 109 1.78 -17.38 8.44
N ARG A 110 0.59 -16.81 8.63
CA ARG A 110 0.37 -15.66 9.51
C ARG A 110 0.81 -15.93 10.95
N HIS A 111 0.66 -17.16 11.44
CA HIS A 111 1.06 -17.56 12.79
C HIS A 111 2.58 -17.50 13.02
N LYS A 112 3.36 -17.59 11.93
CA LYS A 112 4.82 -17.47 11.99
C LYS A 112 5.26 -16.01 12.00
N ILE A 113 4.42 -15.07 11.53
CA ILE A 113 4.73 -13.64 11.48
C ILE A 113 4.62 -13.05 12.89
N ARG A 114 5.68 -12.36 13.32
CA ARG A 114 5.75 -11.70 14.63
C ARG A 114 5.39 -10.24 14.53
N VAL A 115 6.00 -9.52 13.60
CA VAL A 115 5.78 -8.09 13.43
C VAL A 115 6.13 -7.67 12.00
N ALA A 116 5.34 -6.75 11.45
CA ALA A 116 5.64 -6.06 10.21
C ALA A 116 5.70 -4.55 10.44
N SER A 117 6.61 -3.84 9.77
CA SER A 117 6.70 -2.38 9.85
C SER A 117 7.12 -1.78 8.52
N ALA A 118 6.60 -0.59 8.23
CA ALA A 118 7.05 0.24 7.13
C ALA A 118 7.83 1.43 7.69
N MET A 119 9.03 1.67 7.18
CA MET A 119 10.00 2.60 7.77
C MET A 119 10.77 3.32 6.66
N THR A 120 11.08 4.60 6.82
CA THR A 120 12.00 5.32 5.93
C THR A 120 13.45 5.10 6.35
N GLN A 121 14.40 5.46 5.48
CA GLN A 121 15.82 5.53 5.83
C GLN A 121 16.09 6.36 7.09
N SER A 122 15.37 7.48 7.26
CA SER A 122 15.52 8.33 8.44
C SER A 122 14.91 7.72 9.71
N ASP A 123 13.85 6.91 9.59
CA ASP A 123 13.29 6.17 10.72
C ASP A 123 14.25 5.06 11.17
N PHE A 124 15.01 4.47 10.25
CA PHE A 124 16.10 3.56 10.59
C PHE A 124 17.27 4.24 11.28
N ALA A 125 17.50 5.53 11.10
CA ALA A 125 18.52 6.25 11.86
C ALA A 125 18.00 6.67 13.25
N LYS A 126 16.68 6.86 13.39
CA LYS A 126 16.02 7.40 14.61
C LYS A 126 15.33 6.31 15.44
N GLN A 127 15.91 5.12 15.50
CA GLN A 127 15.31 3.81 15.90
C GLN A 127 14.54 3.74 17.23
N GLU A 128 14.57 4.78 18.07
CA GLU A 128 14.09 4.72 19.45
C GLU A 128 12.62 5.08 19.67
N LYS A 129 11.95 5.72 18.70
CA LYS A 129 10.64 6.34 18.94
C LYS A 129 9.42 5.41 18.81
N SER A 130 9.55 4.22 18.21
CA SER A 130 8.41 3.34 17.95
C SER A 130 8.58 1.97 18.58
N VAL A 131 7.57 1.53 19.34
CA VAL A 131 7.48 0.19 19.96
C VAL A 131 7.62 -0.92 18.89
N ILE A 132 6.99 -0.72 17.73
CA ILE A 132 7.09 -1.63 16.58
C ILE A 132 8.49 -1.56 15.96
N GLY A 133 9.10 -0.37 15.90
CA GLY A 133 10.47 -0.19 15.45
C GLY A 133 11.47 -0.97 16.31
N ARG A 134 11.32 -0.91 17.65
CA ARG A 134 12.14 -1.68 18.59
C ARG A 134 11.92 -3.19 18.47
N ALA A 135 10.69 -3.64 18.26
CA ALA A 135 10.39 -5.05 18.03
C ALA A 135 10.97 -5.58 16.70
N VAL A 136 11.04 -4.72 15.69
CA VAL A 136 11.66 -5.05 14.40
C VAL A 136 13.18 -5.14 14.55
N VAL A 137 13.80 -4.12 15.14
CA VAL A 137 15.25 -4.03 15.37
C VAL A 137 15.74 -5.13 16.32
N GLY A 138 15.07 -5.34 17.46
CA GLY A 138 15.44 -6.35 18.46
C GLY A 138 15.16 -7.81 18.05
N GLY A 139 14.47 -8.03 16.92
CA GLY A 139 14.10 -9.37 16.46
C GLY A 139 15.17 -10.10 15.64
N LEU A 140 15.98 -9.39 14.85
CA LEU A 140 17.09 -9.96 14.04
C LEU A 140 17.86 -8.90 13.22
N LEU A 141 17.37 -7.67 13.16
CA LEU A 141 17.61 -6.78 12.02
C LEU A 141 18.74 -5.77 12.19
N VAL A 142 19.38 -5.71 13.36
CA VAL A 142 20.46 -4.74 13.62
C VAL A 142 21.62 -4.89 12.62
N GLY A 143 21.97 -6.13 12.24
CA GLY A 143 23.08 -6.41 11.32
C GLY A 143 22.77 -6.13 9.84
N PRO A 144 21.86 -6.89 9.20
CA PRO A 144 21.54 -6.71 7.78
C PRO A 144 21.02 -5.31 7.46
N MET A 145 20.28 -4.66 8.37
CA MET A 145 19.80 -3.29 8.13
C MET A 145 20.90 -2.25 8.28
N GLY A 146 21.82 -2.41 9.24
CA GLY A 146 23.00 -1.55 9.34
C GLY A 146 23.84 -1.62 8.07
N ALA A 147 23.97 -2.81 7.47
CA ALA A 147 24.65 -2.99 6.19
C ALA A 147 23.87 -2.41 5.00
N VAL A 148 22.54 -2.53 4.97
CA VAL A 148 21.70 -1.93 3.91
C VAL A 148 21.73 -0.41 3.98
N VAL A 149 21.53 0.18 5.17
CA VAL A 149 21.53 1.64 5.36
C VAL A 149 22.96 2.19 5.21
N GLY A 150 23.96 1.53 5.79
CA GLY A 150 25.36 1.91 5.70
C GLY A 150 25.94 1.79 4.28
N GLY A 151 25.61 0.70 3.57
CA GLY A 151 26.00 0.50 2.17
C GLY A 151 25.30 1.47 1.22
N MET A 152 24.01 1.79 1.47
CA MET A 152 23.32 2.83 0.71
C MET A 152 23.89 4.22 0.98
N SER A 153 24.29 4.51 2.23
CA SER A 153 24.93 5.79 2.60
C SER A 153 26.33 5.93 2.02
N GLY A 154 27.09 4.84 1.89
CA GLY A 154 28.48 4.84 1.38
C GLY A 154 28.60 4.90 -0.15
N ILE A 155 27.60 4.44 -0.90
CA ILE A 155 27.66 4.37 -2.37
C ILE A 155 27.24 5.70 -3.05
N GLY A 156 26.88 6.74 -2.29
CA GLY A 156 26.44 8.02 -2.88
C GLY A 156 25.18 7.90 -3.77
N THR A 157 24.49 6.76 -3.70
CA THR A 157 23.23 6.55 -4.41
C THR A 157 22.17 7.37 -3.72
N LYS A 158 21.94 8.57 -4.27
CA LYS A 158 20.86 9.50 -3.95
C LYS A 158 19.63 8.74 -3.46
N ASP A 159 19.19 9.07 -2.25
CA ASP A 159 17.99 8.59 -1.57
C ASP A 159 17.09 7.78 -2.49
N LYS A 160 17.10 6.43 -2.36
CA LYS A 160 16.08 5.63 -3.04
C LYS A 160 14.74 6.15 -2.57
N LYS A 161 14.03 6.88 -3.44
CA LYS A 161 12.72 7.46 -3.16
C LYS A 161 11.78 6.33 -2.76
N GLY A 162 11.44 6.26 -1.48
CA GLY A 162 10.58 5.20 -0.95
C GLY A 162 10.77 4.92 0.53
N GLY A 163 9.98 3.96 1.00
CA GLY A 163 10.13 3.36 2.32
C GLY A 163 10.55 1.90 2.20
N PHE A 164 10.80 1.27 3.32
CA PHE A 164 11.14 -0.14 3.42
C PHE A 164 10.04 -0.84 4.19
N LEU A 165 9.56 -1.95 3.65
CA LEU A 165 8.68 -2.87 4.34
C LEU A 165 9.52 -3.99 4.93
N VAL A 166 9.39 -4.18 6.22
CA VAL A 166 10.15 -5.14 7.01
C VAL A 166 9.19 -6.09 7.68
N ILE A 167 9.41 -7.40 7.53
CA ILE A 167 8.54 -8.44 8.09
C ILE A 167 9.40 -9.46 8.82
N ASN A 168 9.21 -9.57 10.12
CA ASN A 168 9.84 -10.58 10.97
C ASN A 168 8.93 -11.78 11.13
N TYR A 169 9.48 -12.97 10.92
CA TYR A 169 8.77 -14.24 11.02
C TYR A 169 9.66 -15.31 11.65
N LYS A 170 9.06 -16.42 12.10
CA LYS A 170 9.78 -17.62 12.49
C LYS A 170 9.93 -18.56 11.29
N ASN A 171 11.15 -18.98 11.00
CA ASN A 171 11.42 -19.99 9.98
C ASN A 171 10.93 -21.38 10.45
N GLU A 172 11.08 -22.41 9.61
CA GLU A 172 10.65 -23.78 9.93
C GLU A 172 11.42 -24.39 11.10
N VAL A 173 12.63 -23.90 11.36
CA VAL A 173 13.52 -24.31 12.47
C VAL A 173 13.15 -23.57 13.77
N GLY A 174 12.21 -22.62 13.72
CA GLY A 174 11.77 -21.83 14.86
C GLY A 174 12.64 -20.60 15.18
N GLU A 175 13.67 -20.35 14.38
CA GLU A 175 14.54 -19.18 14.46
C GLU A 175 13.86 -17.96 13.86
N LEU A 176 14.22 -16.78 14.37
CA LEU A 176 13.73 -15.52 13.82
C LEU A 176 14.44 -15.25 12.49
N ALA A 177 13.65 -14.90 11.49
CA ALA A 177 14.05 -14.52 10.14
C ALA A 177 13.33 -13.22 9.76
N ALA A 178 13.90 -12.44 8.83
CA ALA A 178 13.34 -11.17 8.43
C ALA A 178 13.43 -10.95 6.92
N VAL A 179 12.36 -10.45 6.32
CA VAL A 179 12.31 -10.04 4.92
C VAL A 179 12.29 -8.52 4.83
N VAL A 180 13.13 -7.95 3.96
CA VAL A 180 13.19 -6.51 3.69
C VAL A 180 12.95 -6.24 2.21
N VAL A 181 11.98 -5.37 1.94
CA VAL A 181 11.57 -4.96 0.58
C VAL A 181 11.54 -3.43 0.51
N ASN A 182 12.20 -2.84 -0.48
CA ASN A 182 12.07 -1.42 -0.79
C ASN A 182 10.77 -1.16 -1.55
N VAL A 183 9.95 -0.24 -1.07
CA VAL A 183 8.67 0.13 -1.65
C VAL A 183 8.72 1.60 -2.04
N PHE A 184 8.32 1.91 -3.27
CA PHE A 184 8.29 3.29 -3.77
C PHE A 184 7.36 4.21 -2.96
N VAL A 185 6.23 3.68 -2.48
CA VAL A 185 5.24 4.42 -1.69
C VAL A 185 5.14 3.84 -0.29
N ILE A 186 5.66 4.58 0.70
CA ILE A 186 5.65 4.15 2.10
C ILE A 186 4.23 3.96 2.67
N SER A 187 3.26 4.77 2.25
CA SER A 187 1.87 4.65 2.75
C SER A 187 1.23 3.31 2.38
N SER A 188 1.54 2.76 1.19
CA SER A 188 1.13 1.42 0.78
C SER A 188 1.78 0.34 1.66
N ALA A 189 3.07 0.48 1.95
CA ALA A 189 3.78 -0.42 2.86
C ALA A 189 3.22 -0.34 4.28
N MET A 190 2.88 0.85 4.77
CA MET A 190 2.26 1.05 6.09
C MET A 190 0.89 0.37 6.17
N GLN A 191 0.05 0.50 5.14
CA GLN A 191 -1.25 -0.18 5.10
C GLN A 191 -1.09 -1.70 5.15
N VAL A 192 -0.12 -2.25 4.40
CA VAL A 192 0.20 -3.68 4.41
C VAL A 192 0.71 -4.12 5.78
N ALA A 193 1.68 -3.41 6.36
CA ALA A 193 2.24 -3.72 7.67
C ALA A 193 1.18 -3.67 8.77
N GLN A 194 0.32 -2.63 8.78
CA GLN A 194 -0.79 -2.53 9.71
C GLN A 194 -1.79 -3.67 9.52
N GLN A 195 -2.10 -4.05 8.28
CA GLN A 195 -3.00 -5.17 8.02
C GLN A 195 -2.41 -6.48 8.52
N ILE A 196 -1.10 -6.72 8.31
CA ILE A 196 -0.41 -7.89 8.83
C ILE A 196 -0.45 -7.90 10.36
N ASN A 197 -0.14 -6.79 11.02
CA ASN A 197 -0.11 -6.72 12.49
C ASN A 197 -1.50 -6.80 13.14
N ARG A 198 -2.54 -6.27 12.50
CA ARG A 198 -3.93 -6.39 12.98
C ARG A 198 -4.45 -7.81 12.89
N THR A 199 -3.93 -8.57 11.92
CA THR A 199 -4.44 -9.89 11.59
C THR A 199 -3.59 -10.97 12.24
N ALA A 200 -2.28 -10.79 12.33
CA ALA A 200 -1.44 -11.56 13.24
C ALA A 200 -1.87 -11.21 14.66
N ASN A 201 -1.98 -12.20 15.54
CA ASN A 201 -2.34 -12.02 16.94
C ASN A 201 -1.16 -11.40 17.70
N VAL A 202 -0.63 -10.28 17.20
CA VAL A 202 0.34 -9.43 17.87
C VAL A 202 -0.47 -8.83 19.00
N GLY A 203 -0.49 -9.57 20.12
CA GLY A 203 -1.09 -9.11 21.36
C GLY A 203 -0.67 -7.67 21.55
N THR A 204 -1.68 -6.82 21.77
CA THR A 204 -1.57 -5.49 22.36
C THR A 204 -0.24 -5.30 23.08
N ILE A 205 0.78 -4.82 22.37
CA ILE A 205 1.86 -4.14 23.04
C ILE A 205 1.23 -2.80 23.32
N ASN A 206 0.71 -2.68 24.55
CA ASN A 206 0.07 -1.48 25.05
C ASN A 206 0.89 -0.27 24.61
N LEU A 207 0.22 0.62 23.87
CA LEU A 207 0.74 1.93 23.48
C LEU A 207 1.10 2.72 24.74
#